data_AF-A0A9F5JC24-F1
#
_entry.id   AF-A0A9F5JC24-F1
#
_cell.length_a   1.000
_cell.length_b   1.000
_cell.length_c   1.000
_cell.angle_alpha   90.00
_cell.angle_beta   90.00
_cell.angle_gamma   90.00
#
_symmetry.space_group_name_H-M   'P 1'
#
loop_
_entity.id
_entity.type
_entity.pdbx_description
1 polymer ?
#
loop_
_entity_poly.entity_id
_entity_poly.type
_entity_poly.pdbx_seq_one_letter_code
_entity_poly.pdbx_strand_id
1 'polypeptide(L)'
;MCFCNTCNQPLCAKCREETHKARMFARHEIVSLSKRAKEVHKKCSLHEELYIMFSTEKKSMLCINCFRDMPVESRAHCIDIETAYLRGCEKLDQAVMAVKELQTSTREAIVLLKALIEEVRNSADEEEMAINSLFSSMQEKLAERKKVLLKVVQSQYEEKEKAFKEQLARQASLLPTLQVHLVTCSAFLSSANKAEFLDLGYQLMERLQRIVKQPHRLKPSQTSKINSEYRAEFAHCLEPLLLLTPRRSVVGTPGTMGPGMSNSNMMSGGPSSKTLLVPSCPSSREKMSVAGSPVRKATMHRYITTKVLLAEGRDTPFAGHCRDYENMYRALQTEIQSLKDQVQELHRDLTKHHSLIRTEIMSEILQKSLQMDVQIASEYSSVEMKRSEFEETWEETYQRVANEQEIYEAQLHDLLQLRQENSYLTTITKQIAPYVRSIARVKERLEPRFQEWKEKADQPESLLKIHDDYTLLADIQPSSSSSSSSSSSSSKDWELKTENQILGPAAQDPQPKSAEVFKNKQKIRAEPPAEPAGAPPSLTKEGDQAAQLLLH
;
A
#
# COMPACT_ATOMS: atom_id res chain seq x y z
N MET A 1 63.30 18.75 -11.97
CA MET A 1 62.82 20.12 -11.67
C MET A 1 63.97 21.09 -11.93
N CYS A 2 63.70 22.19 -12.64
CA CYS A 2 64.64 23.28 -12.90
C CYS A 2 64.18 24.54 -12.17
N PHE A 3 65.00 25.57 -12.11
CA PHE A 3 64.63 26.89 -11.57
C PHE A 3 65.03 27.97 -12.58
N CYS A 4 64.12 28.89 -12.85
CA CYS A 4 64.44 30.07 -13.65
C CYS A 4 64.86 31.20 -12.71
N ASN A 5 66.14 31.59 -12.73
CA ASN A 5 66.63 32.69 -11.89
C ASN A 5 65.97 34.03 -12.28
N THR A 6 65.68 34.23 -13.56
CA THR A 6 65.04 35.44 -14.10
C THR A 6 63.57 35.60 -13.69
N CYS A 7 62.80 34.51 -13.66
CA CYS A 7 61.40 34.51 -13.18
C CYS A 7 61.27 34.26 -11.67
N ASN A 8 62.36 33.86 -11.01
CA ASN A 8 62.40 33.40 -9.62
C ASN A 8 61.39 32.27 -9.28
N GLN A 9 61.16 31.34 -10.21
CA GLN A 9 60.17 30.26 -10.08
C GLN A 9 60.74 28.86 -10.36
N PRO A 10 60.30 27.82 -9.61
CA PRO A 10 60.61 26.43 -9.92
C PRO A 10 59.76 25.92 -11.09
N LEU A 11 60.37 25.19 -12.01
CA LEU A 11 59.77 24.67 -13.23
C LEU A 11 59.80 23.13 -13.23
N CYS A 12 58.65 22.51 -13.49
CA CYS A 12 58.59 21.10 -13.87
C CYS A 12 59.10 20.92 -15.33
N ALA A 13 59.28 19.67 -15.77
CA ALA A 13 59.79 19.38 -17.12
C ALA A 13 58.92 20.01 -18.22
N LYS A 14 57.59 19.83 -18.13
CA LYS A 14 56.63 20.47 -19.04
C LYS A 14 56.75 21.99 -19.06
N CYS A 15 56.70 22.66 -17.91
CA CYS A 15 56.83 24.13 -17.88
C CYS A 15 58.16 24.61 -18.49
N ARG A 16 59.27 23.91 -18.26
CA ARG A 16 60.56 24.22 -18.91
C ARG A 16 60.47 24.13 -20.43
N GLU A 17 59.85 23.08 -20.96
CA GLU A 17 59.84 22.77 -22.40
C GLU A 17 58.76 23.51 -23.18
N GLU A 18 57.57 23.68 -22.60
CA GLU A 18 56.41 24.31 -23.23
C GLU A 18 56.46 25.85 -23.14
N THR A 19 56.93 26.41 -22.01
CA THR A 19 56.96 27.87 -21.83
C THR A 19 58.36 28.47 -21.96
N HIS A 20 59.36 27.92 -21.25
CA HIS A 20 60.68 28.55 -21.14
C HIS A 20 61.68 28.16 -22.26
N LYS A 21 61.32 27.25 -23.16
CA LYS A 21 62.10 26.92 -24.37
C LYS A 21 61.80 27.87 -25.54
N ALA A 22 60.73 28.66 -25.46
CA ALA A 22 60.35 29.62 -26.49
C ALA A 22 61.41 30.72 -26.63
N ARG A 23 61.66 31.17 -27.87
CA ARG A 23 62.73 32.12 -28.23
C ARG A 23 62.71 33.42 -27.42
N MET A 24 61.53 33.82 -26.95
CA MET A 24 61.29 35.03 -26.13
C MET A 24 61.96 34.95 -24.74
N PHE A 25 62.18 33.73 -24.23
CA PHE A 25 62.81 33.46 -22.94
C PHE A 25 64.23 32.90 -23.07
N ALA A 26 64.86 32.97 -24.25
CA ALA A 26 66.22 32.50 -24.48
C ALA A 26 67.30 33.24 -23.63
N ARG A 27 66.96 34.40 -23.05
CA ARG A 27 67.78 35.14 -22.08
C ARG A 27 67.57 34.71 -20.62
N HIS A 28 66.61 33.83 -20.35
CA HIS A 28 66.32 33.40 -18.99
C HIS A 28 67.32 32.35 -18.53
N GLU A 29 67.96 32.59 -17.39
CA GLU A 29 68.92 31.66 -16.83
C GLU A 29 68.16 30.51 -16.13
N ILE A 30 68.18 29.33 -16.75
CA ILE A 30 67.50 28.13 -16.26
C ILE A 30 68.55 27.16 -15.70
N VAL A 31 68.61 27.08 -14.37
CA VAL A 31 69.57 26.26 -13.63
C VAL A 31 68.88 25.01 -13.10
N SER A 32 69.59 23.88 -12.99
CA SER A 32 69.07 22.72 -12.24
C SER A 32 69.03 23.05 -10.75
N LEU A 33 67.92 22.75 -10.06
CA LEU A 33 67.77 23.10 -8.63
C LEU A 33 68.92 22.59 -7.75
N SER A 34 69.48 21.42 -8.09
CA SER A 34 70.65 20.81 -7.45
C SER A 34 71.97 21.57 -7.62
N LYS A 35 72.08 22.49 -8.60
CA LYS A 35 73.24 23.40 -8.73
C LYS A 35 73.05 24.66 -7.88
N ARG A 36 71.85 25.24 -7.88
CA ARG A 36 71.51 26.45 -7.09
C ARG A 36 71.65 26.23 -5.57
N ALA A 37 71.47 25.00 -5.09
CA ALA A 37 71.57 24.66 -3.66
C ALA A 37 73.00 24.73 -3.07
N LYS A 38 74.05 24.87 -3.90
CA LYS A 38 75.46 24.86 -3.45
C LYS A 38 76.14 26.23 -3.40
N GLU A 39 75.52 27.27 -3.96
CA GLU A 39 76.04 28.63 -3.96
C GLU A 39 74.94 29.60 -3.50
N VAL A 40 75.01 30.06 -2.24
CA VAL A 40 75.04 31.47 -1.80
C VAL A 40 75.21 31.45 -0.28
N HIS A 41 76.42 31.71 0.22
CA HIS A 41 76.59 32.16 1.61
C HIS A 41 76.02 33.58 1.72
N LYS A 42 74.78 33.71 2.18
CA LYS A 42 74.10 35.01 2.20
C LYS A 42 74.74 35.93 3.24
N LYS A 43 75.15 37.11 2.77
CA LYS A 43 75.61 38.22 3.60
C LYS A 43 74.43 39.10 4.01
N CYS A 44 74.57 39.76 5.16
CA CYS A 44 73.65 40.76 5.67
C CYS A 44 73.64 41.98 4.76
N SER A 45 72.45 42.43 4.35
CA SER A 45 72.29 43.62 3.49
C SER A 45 72.62 44.95 4.18
N LEU A 46 72.79 44.95 5.51
CA LEU A 46 73.13 46.14 6.32
C LEU A 46 74.61 46.18 6.73
N HIS A 47 75.21 45.01 6.96
CA HIS A 47 76.54 44.89 7.57
C HIS A 47 77.56 44.10 6.72
N GLU A 48 77.15 43.54 5.58
CA GLU A 48 77.95 42.69 4.66
C GLU A 48 78.63 41.44 5.28
N GLU A 49 78.43 41.20 6.57
CA GLU A 49 78.82 40.01 7.30
C GLU A 49 77.93 38.80 6.96
N LEU A 50 78.45 37.59 7.16
CA LEU A 50 77.65 36.38 7.00
C LEU A 50 76.51 36.31 8.03
N TYR A 51 75.33 35.87 7.58
CA TYR A 51 74.29 35.46 8.50
C TYR A 51 74.77 34.23 9.28
N ILE A 52 74.61 34.26 10.60
CA ILE A 52 75.02 33.17 11.53
C ILE A 52 73.91 32.77 12.51
N MET A 53 72.95 33.66 12.78
CA MET A 53 71.83 33.46 13.70
C MET A 53 70.48 33.63 12.96
N PHE A 54 69.42 33.09 13.54
CA PHE A 54 68.04 33.24 13.07
C PHE A 54 67.13 33.64 14.24
N SER A 55 66.33 34.69 14.07
CA SER A 55 65.28 35.07 15.02
C SER A 55 64.03 34.24 14.74
N THR A 56 63.62 33.39 15.69
CA THR A 56 62.37 32.61 15.58
C THR A 56 61.12 33.48 15.72
N GLU A 57 61.24 34.60 16.44
CA GLU A 57 60.19 35.62 16.62
C GLU A 57 59.94 36.38 15.30
N LYS A 58 60.98 37.03 14.75
CA LYS A 58 60.88 37.88 13.55
C LYS A 58 61.02 37.11 12.24
N LYS A 59 61.30 35.80 12.30
CA LYS A 59 61.52 34.88 11.16
C LYS A 59 62.59 35.38 10.18
N SER A 60 63.64 36.02 10.70
CA SER A 60 64.70 36.67 9.92
C SER A 60 66.09 36.13 10.26
N MET A 61 66.98 36.13 9.25
CA MET A 61 68.40 35.83 9.44
C MET A 61 69.15 37.06 9.96
N LEU A 62 70.13 36.85 10.84
CA LEU A 62 70.92 37.90 11.51
C LEU A 62 72.43 37.58 11.42
N CYS A 63 73.23 38.59 11.11
CA CYS A 63 74.68 38.53 11.34
C CYS A 63 75.01 38.90 12.80
N ILE A 64 76.30 38.86 13.17
CA ILE A 64 76.72 39.17 14.54
C ILE A 64 76.36 40.61 14.95
N ASN A 65 76.47 41.60 14.05
CA ASN A 65 76.10 42.98 14.37
C ASN A 65 74.58 43.16 14.49
N CYS A 66 73.76 42.61 13.57
CA CYS A 66 72.29 42.63 13.72
C CYS A 66 71.78 42.00 15.03
N PHE A 67 72.50 41.02 15.59
CA PHE A 67 72.18 40.44 16.89
C PHE A 67 72.57 41.36 18.06
N ARG A 68 73.70 42.08 17.94
CA ARG A 68 74.15 43.09 18.93
C ARG A 68 73.24 44.32 18.96
N ASP A 69 72.73 44.75 17.82
CA ASP A 69 71.84 45.92 17.72
C ASP A 69 70.40 45.62 18.19
N MET A 70 70.06 44.35 18.38
CA MET A 70 68.74 43.92 18.81
C MET A 70 68.56 44.04 20.34
N PRO A 71 67.39 44.48 20.85
CA PRO A 71 67.09 44.53 22.28
C PRO A 71 67.27 43.17 22.97
N VAL A 72 67.69 43.21 24.24
CA VAL A 72 68.16 42.04 25.00
C VAL A 72 67.06 40.99 25.15
N GLU A 73 65.81 41.43 25.28
CA GLU A 73 64.61 40.61 25.43
C GLU A 73 64.39 39.72 24.18
N SER A 74 64.46 40.29 22.98
CA SER A 74 64.34 39.54 21.72
C SER A 74 65.52 38.59 21.45
N ARG A 75 66.69 38.77 22.09
CA ARG A 75 67.85 37.88 21.90
C ARG A 75 67.60 36.46 22.40
N ALA A 76 66.70 36.27 23.37
CA ALA A 76 66.26 34.95 23.84
C ALA A 76 65.55 34.13 22.76
N HIS A 77 65.06 34.76 21.68
CA HIS A 77 64.41 34.12 20.53
C HIS A 77 65.36 33.94 19.34
N CYS A 78 66.67 34.11 19.53
CA CYS A 78 67.68 33.81 18.52
C CYS A 78 68.35 32.46 18.79
N ILE A 79 68.50 31.70 17.72
CA ILE A 79 69.23 30.44 17.66
C ILE A 79 70.22 30.50 16.50
N ASP A 80 71.23 29.64 16.48
CA ASP A 80 72.13 29.51 15.34
C ASP A 80 71.38 28.99 14.10
N ILE A 81 71.93 29.26 12.91
CA ILE A 81 71.28 28.91 11.64
C ILE A 81 71.17 27.40 11.42
N GLU A 82 72.08 26.59 11.95
CA GLU A 82 72.05 25.13 11.78
C GLU A 82 70.91 24.52 12.61
N THR A 83 70.78 24.89 13.88
CA THR A 83 69.66 24.53 14.74
C THR A 83 68.33 25.07 14.21
N ALA A 84 68.31 26.29 13.67
CA ALA A 84 67.11 26.84 13.02
C ALA A 84 66.68 26.04 11.80
N TYR A 85 67.64 25.63 10.97
CA TYR A 85 67.42 24.81 9.79
C TYR A 85 66.90 23.42 10.17
N LEU A 86 67.55 22.73 11.12
CA LEU A 86 67.12 21.40 11.59
C LEU A 86 65.70 21.42 12.16
N ARG A 87 65.39 22.36 13.07
CA ARG A 87 64.01 22.54 13.60
C ARG A 87 63.01 22.94 12.52
N GLY A 88 63.46 23.63 11.47
CA GLY A 88 62.66 23.97 10.30
C GLY A 88 62.34 22.75 9.45
N CYS A 89 63.32 21.87 9.21
CA CYS A 89 63.17 20.60 8.53
C CYS A 89 62.21 19.67 9.30
N GLU A 90 62.40 19.47 10.60
CA GLU A 90 61.50 18.64 11.43
C GLU A 90 60.03 19.10 11.34
N LYS A 91 59.77 20.41 11.45
CA LYS A 91 58.41 20.96 11.32
C LYS A 91 57.85 20.84 9.90
N LEU A 92 58.69 20.98 8.88
CA LEU A 92 58.28 20.78 7.48
C LEU A 92 57.95 19.31 7.22
N ASP A 93 58.78 18.38 7.71
CA ASP A 93 58.56 16.94 7.56
C ASP A 93 57.28 16.50 8.29
N GLN A 94 57.02 17.00 9.50
CA GLN A 94 55.74 16.78 10.20
C GLN A 94 54.54 17.27 9.37
N ALA A 95 54.61 18.48 8.81
CA ALA A 95 53.55 19.02 7.94
C ALA A 95 53.38 18.20 6.64
N VAL A 96 54.49 17.74 6.04
CA VAL A 96 54.49 16.88 4.84
C VAL A 96 53.87 15.51 5.16
N MET A 97 54.13 14.93 6.33
CA MET A 97 53.51 13.67 6.76
C MET A 97 52.00 13.82 6.97
N ALA A 98 51.54 14.86 7.67
CA ALA A 98 50.12 15.15 7.82
C ALA A 98 49.40 15.34 6.47
N VAL A 99 50.05 15.99 5.49
CA VAL A 99 49.51 16.13 4.12
C VAL A 99 49.47 14.79 3.37
N LYS A 100 50.44 13.89 3.59
CA LYS A 100 50.42 12.52 3.01
C LYS A 100 49.29 11.69 3.61
N GLU A 101 49.08 11.73 4.92
CA GLU A 101 47.99 11.04 5.61
C GLU A 101 46.61 11.53 5.15
N LEU A 102 46.45 12.85 5.02
CA LEU A 102 45.25 13.44 4.42
C LEU A 102 45.08 12.99 2.96
N GLN A 103 46.17 12.89 2.18
CA GLN A 103 46.12 12.41 0.79
C GLN A 103 45.69 10.93 0.70
N THR A 104 46.18 10.04 1.58
CA THR A 104 45.77 8.63 1.59
C THR A 104 44.31 8.49 2.02
N SER A 105 43.91 9.14 3.12
CA SER A 105 42.52 9.15 3.58
C SER A 105 41.55 9.70 2.52
N THR A 106 41.94 10.77 1.81
CA THR A 106 41.13 11.31 0.70
C THR A 106 40.99 10.32 -0.45
N ARG A 107 42.06 9.56 -0.79
CA ARG A 107 41.98 8.52 -1.84
C ARG A 107 41.05 7.38 -1.44
N GLU A 108 41.13 6.93 -0.18
CA GLU A 108 40.26 5.90 0.38
C GLU A 108 38.79 6.35 0.39
N ALA A 109 38.52 7.58 0.83
CA ALA A 109 37.18 8.18 0.79
C ALA A 109 36.62 8.26 -0.65
N ILE A 110 37.44 8.61 -1.64
CA ILE A 110 37.03 8.61 -3.06
C ILE A 110 36.67 7.19 -3.54
N VAL A 111 37.39 6.16 -3.11
CA VAL A 111 37.07 4.76 -3.46
C VAL A 111 35.77 4.32 -2.80
N LEU A 112 35.59 4.61 -1.50
CA LEU A 112 34.37 4.29 -0.76
C LEU A 112 33.13 4.99 -1.37
N LEU A 113 33.22 6.28 -1.66
CA LEU A 113 32.11 7.03 -2.28
C LEU A 113 31.75 6.48 -3.66
N LYS A 114 32.72 6.02 -4.46
CA LYS A 114 32.45 5.35 -5.74
C LYS A 114 31.74 4.00 -5.56
N ALA A 115 32.14 3.21 -4.56
CA ALA A 115 31.48 1.95 -4.24
C ALA A 115 30.02 2.18 -3.80
N LEU A 116 29.78 3.15 -2.91
CA LEU A 116 28.44 3.50 -2.45
C LEU A 116 27.53 4.04 -3.57
N ILE A 117 28.07 4.80 -4.53
CA ILE A 117 27.31 5.23 -5.73
C ILE A 117 26.86 4.02 -6.56
N GLU A 118 27.70 3.00 -6.70
CA GLU A 118 27.36 1.79 -7.46
C GLU A 118 26.41 0.87 -6.68
N GLU A 119 26.57 0.76 -5.37
CA GLU A 119 25.64 0.04 -4.48
C GLU A 119 24.23 0.66 -4.53
N VAL A 120 24.12 1.99 -4.51
CA VAL A 120 22.84 2.71 -4.65
C VAL A 120 22.21 2.48 -6.03
N ARG A 121 23.00 2.40 -7.10
CA ARG A 121 22.51 2.05 -8.45
C ARG A 121 21.97 0.64 -8.50
N ASN A 122 22.77 -0.33 -8.07
CA ASN A 122 22.37 -1.74 -8.05
C ASN A 122 21.12 -1.95 -7.18
N SER A 123 21.03 -1.29 -6.02
CA SER A 123 19.84 -1.34 -5.17
C SER A 123 18.61 -0.70 -5.81
N ALA A 124 18.77 0.34 -6.63
CA ALA A 124 17.67 0.93 -7.38
C ALA A 124 17.20 0.03 -8.52
N ASP A 125 18.14 -0.57 -9.27
CA ASP A 125 17.85 -1.54 -10.33
C ASP A 125 17.18 -2.81 -9.76
N GLU A 126 17.63 -3.30 -8.60
CA GLU A 126 17.03 -4.45 -7.90
C GLU A 126 15.59 -4.17 -7.45
N GLU A 127 15.29 -3.01 -6.86
CA GLU A 127 13.92 -2.63 -6.48
C GLU A 127 13.05 -2.32 -7.72
N GLU A 128 13.59 -1.73 -8.79
CA GLU A 128 12.85 -1.58 -10.07
C GLU A 128 12.48 -2.96 -10.66
N MET A 129 13.41 -3.91 -10.65
CA MET A 129 13.14 -5.30 -11.07
C MET A 129 12.11 -5.98 -10.15
N ALA A 130 12.18 -5.77 -8.83
CA ALA A 130 11.23 -6.32 -7.87
C ALA A 130 9.80 -5.78 -8.08
N ILE A 131 9.66 -4.46 -8.26
CA ILE A 131 8.39 -3.79 -8.56
C ILE A 131 7.79 -4.32 -9.87
N ASN A 132 8.59 -4.38 -10.94
CA ASN A 132 8.14 -4.89 -12.24
C ASN A 132 7.75 -6.38 -12.17
N SER A 133 8.49 -7.19 -11.40
CA SER A 133 8.19 -8.60 -11.19
C SER A 133 6.87 -8.81 -10.44
N LEU A 134 6.66 -8.09 -9.33
CA LEU A 134 5.42 -8.15 -8.56
C LEU A 134 4.21 -7.72 -9.40
N PHE A 135 4.32 -6.59 -10.12
CA PHE A 135 3.25 -6.09 -10.97
C PHE A 135 2.89 -7.08 -12.08
N SER A 136 3.89 -7.67 -12.75
CA SER A 136 3.68 -8.71 -13.77
C SER A 136 2.99 -9.95 -13.19
N SER A 137 3.37 -10.38 -11.98
CA SER A 137 2.75 -11.52 -11.29
C SER A 137 1.28 -11.25 -10.92
N MET A 138 0.97 -10.02 -10.45
CA MET A 138 -0.41 -9.60 -10.19
C MET A 138 -1.24 -9.61 -11.48
N GLN A 139 -0.71 -9.09 -12.59
CA GLN A 139 -1.38 -9.13 -13.90
C GLN A 139 -1.64 -10.56 -14.37
N GLU A 140 -0.67 -11.46 -14.25
CA GLU A 140 -0.83 -12.87 -14.61
C GLU A 140 -1.92 -13.55 -13.78
N LYS A 141 -1.92 -13.37 -12.45
CA LYS A 141 -2.93 -13.95 -11.56
C LYS A 141 -4.34 -13.41 -11.81
N LEU A 142 -4.46 -12.11 -12.10
CA LEU A 142 -5.74 -11.52 -12.51
C LEU A 142 -6.21 -12.05 -13.86
N ALA A 143 -5.31 -12.22 -14.84
CA ALA A 143 -5.65 -12.78 -16.15
C ALA A 143 -6.07 -14.26 -16.07
N GLU A 144 -5.36 -15.07 -15.27
CA GLU A 144 -5.70 -16.45 -14.96
C GLU A 144 -7.08 -16.53 -14.28
N ARG A 145 -7.30 -15.74 -13.21
CA ARG A 145 -8.57 -15.72 -12.48
C ARG A 145 -9.74 -15.26 -13.37
N LYS A 146 -9.55 -14.23 -14.19
CA LYS A 146 -10.54 -13.77 -15.19
C LYS A 146 -10.94 -14.91 -16.14
N LYS A 147 -9.98 -15.68 -16.64
CA LYS A 147 -10.23 -16.82 -17.54
C LYS A 147 -11.03 -17.93 -16.84
N VAL A 148 -10.78 -18.19 -15.56
CA VAL A 148 -11.57 -19.15 -14.75
C VAL A 148 -13.00 -18.63 -14.53
N LEU A 149 -13.17 -17.39 -14.07
CA LEU A 149 -14.49 -16.79 -13.81
C LEU A 149 -15.37 -16.75 -15.07
N LEU A 150 -14.80 -16.42 -16.23
CA LEU A 150 -15.52 -16.45 -17.51
C LEU A 150 -15.97 -17.87 -17.90
N LYS A 151 -15.15 -18.90 -17.62
CA LYS A 151 -15.57 -20.30 -17.81
C LYS A 151 -16.71 -20.70 -16.88
N VAL A 152 -16.70 -20.26 -15.61
CA VAL A 152 -17.79 -20.52 -14.65
C VAL A 152 -19.10 -19.88 -15.12
N VAL A 153 -19.05 -18.63 -15.58
CA VAL A 153 -20.20 -17.93 -16.18
C VAL A 153 -20.72 -18.67 -17.41
N GLN A 154 -19.83 -19.13 -18.29
CA GLN A 154 -20.20 -19.87 -19.50
C GLN A 154 -20.83 -21.24 -19.17
N SER A 155 -20.27 -22.00 -18.22
CA SER A 155 -20.84 -23.29 -17.77
C SER A 155 -22.23 -23.10 -17.18
N GLN A 156 -22.42 -22.10 -16.30
CA GLN A 156 -23.74 -21.77 -15.76
C GLN A 156 -24.73 -21.36 -16.84
N TYR A 157 -24.31 -20.63 -17.87
CA TYR A 157 -25.15 -20.29 -19.01
C TYR A 157 -25.58 -21.57 -19.76
N GLU A 158 -24.63 -22.41 -20.16
CA GLU A 158 -24.88 -23.63 -20.96
C GLU A 158 -25.76 -24.64 -20.20
N GLU A 159 -25.48 -24.89 -18.91
CA GLU A 159 -26.25 -25.79 -18.06
C GLU A 159 -27.71 -25.32 -17.88
N LYS A 160 -27.91 -24.02 -17.63
CA LYS A 160 -29.24 -23.43 -17.46
C LYS A 160 -30.01 -23.36 -18.76
N GLU A 161 -29.37 -22.95 -19.86
CA GLU A 161 -29.97 -22.91 -21.19
C GLU A 161 -30.42 -24.31 -21.62
N LYS A 162 -29.58 -25.33 -21.39
CA LYS A 162 -29.94 -26.73 -21.62
C LYS A 162 -31.12 -27.17 -20.76
N ALA A 163 -31.12 -26.89 -19.45
CA ALA A 163 -32.21 -27.23 -18.55
C ALA A 163 -33.54 -26.57 -18.97
N PHE A 164 -33.52 -25.31 -19.40
CA PHE A 164 -34.69 -24.62 -19.92
C PHE A 164 -35.14 -25.17 -21.27
N LYS A 165 -34.23 -25.49 -22.20
CA LYS A 165 -34.56 -26.16 -23.48
C LYS A 165 -35.20 -27.53 -23.26
N GLU A 166 -34.71 -28.33 -22.32
CA GLU A 166 -35.29 -29.62 -21.94
C GLU A 166 -36.66 -29.49 -21.23
N GLN A 167 -36.86 -28.45 -20.42
CA GLN A 167 -38.17 -28.14 -19.86
C GLN A 167 -39.17 -27.70 -20.94
N LEU A 168 -38.74 -26.81 -21.85
CA LEU A 168 -39.55 -26.33 -22.97
C LEU A 168 -39.94 -27.48 -23.91
N ALA A 169 -39.01 -28.36 -24.27
CA ALA A 169 -39.28 -29.53 -25.11
C ALA A 169 -40.34 -30.46 -24.50
N ARG A 170 -40.29 -30.70 -23.18
CA ARG A 170 -41.30 -31.49 -22.46
C ARG A 170 -42.67 -30.81 -22.42
N GLN A 171 -42.73 -29.50 -22.23
CA GLN A 171 -43.98 -28.75 -22.24
C GLN A 171 -44.58 -28.68 -23.66
N ALA A 172 -43.74 -28.48 -24.67
CA ALA A 172 -44.12 -28.48 -26.08
C ALA A 172 -44.62 -29.85 -26.56
N SER A 173 -44.11 -30.98 -26.04
CA SER A 173 -44.62 -32.31 -26.37
C SER A 173 -45.94 -32.66 -25.67
N LEU A 174 -46.19 -32.10 -24.47
CA LEU A 174 -47.46 -32.28 -23.75
C LEU A 174 -48.63 -31.52 -24.41
N LEU A 175 -48.38 -30.36 -25.01
CA LEU A 175 -49.41 -29.48 -25.56
C LEU A 175 -50.25 -30.16 -26.67
N PRO A 176 -49.68 -30.83 -27.70
CA PRO A 176 -50.44 -31.62 -28.67
C PRO A 176 -51.26 -32.74 -28.04
N THR A 177 -50.74 -33.43 -27.02
CA THR A 177 -51.49 -34.48 -26.31
C THR A 177 -52.74 -33.93 -25.65
N LEU A 178 -52.64 -32.75 -25.01
CA LEU A 178 -53.79 -32.05 -24.44
C LEU A 178 -54.77 -31.57 -25.52
N GLN A 179 -54.27 -30.99 -26.63
CA GLN A 179 -55.12 -30.56 -27.75
C GLN A 179 -55.91 -31.71 -28.37
N VAL A 180 -55.28 -32.86 -28.64
CA VAL A 180 -55.98 -34.05 -29.15
C VAL A 180 -57.08 -34.48 -28.17
N HIS A 181 -56.79 -34.57 -26.87
CA HIS A 181 -57.80 -34.91 -25.89
C HIS A 181 -58.97 -33.92 -25.86
N LEU A 182 -58.72 -32.62 -25.91
CA LEU A 182 -59.76 -31.60 -25.96
C LEU A 182 -60.62 -31.70 -27.22
N VAL A 183 -60.01 -31.85 -28.41
CA VAL A 183 -60.72 -31.98 -29.68
C VAL A 183 -61.56 -33.27 -29.72
N THR A 184 -61.01 -34.41 -29.30
CA THR A 184 -61.76 -35.68 -29.23
C THR A 184 -62.94 -35.59 -28.26
N CYS A 185 -62.77 -34.95 -27.10
CA CYS A 185 -63.87 -34.77 -26.15
C CYS A 185 -64.95 -33.82 -26.70
N SER A 186 -64.55 -32.72 -27.36
CA SER A 186 -65.49 -31.79 -28.00
C SER A 186 -66.28 -32.47 -29.13
N ALA A 187 -65.61 -33.29 -29.95
CA ALA A 187 -66.27 -34.06 -31.01
C ALA A 187 -67.29 -35.05 -30.42
N PHE A 188 -66.87 -35.86 -29.44
CA PHE A 188 -67.75 -36.82 -28.76
C PHE A 188 -68.98 -36.15 -28.13
N LEU A 189 -68.81 -35.02 -27.43
CA LEU A 189 -69.93 -34.27 -26.84
C LEU A 189 -70.90 -33.69 -27.89
N SER A 190 -70.42 -33.43 -29.12
CA SER A 190 -71.24 -32.87 -30.20
C SER A 190 -71.99 -33.92 -31.04
N SER A 191 -71.52 -35.18 -31.06
CA SER A 191 -72.04 -36.24 -31.93
C SER A 191 -72.64 -37.45 -31.22
N ALA A 192 -72.26 -37.72 -29.97
CA ALA A 192 -72.71 -38.91 -29.26
C ALA A 192 -74.20 -38.85 -28.91
N ASN A 193 -74.92 -39.94 -29.20
CA ASN A 193 -76.30 -40.10 -28.76
C ASN A 193 -76.37 -40.51 -27.26
N LYS A 194 -77.58 -40.51 -26.68
CA LYS A 194 -77.78 -40.80 -25.24
C LYS A 194 -77.27 -42.17 -24.79
N ALA A 195 -77.24 -43.18 -25.68
CA ALA A 195 -76.74 -44.51 -25.34
C ALA A 195 -75.20 -44.54 -25.36
N GLU A 196 -74.60 -44.04 -26.44
CA GLU A 196 -73.14 -43.91 -26.61
C GLU A 196 -72.49 -43.08 -25.49
N PHE A 197 -73.16 -41.99 -25.07
CA PHE A 197 -72.70 -41.16 -23.97
C PHE A 197 -72.65 -41.92 -22.64
N LEU A 198 -73.65 -42.74 -22.34
CA LEU A 198 -73.70 -43.49 -21.07
C LEU A 198 -72.70 -44.65 -21.03
N ASP A 199 -72.39 -45.26 -22.18
CA ASP A 199 -71.43 -46.37 -22.29
C ASP A 199 -69.96 -45.89 -22.23
N LEU A 200 -69.63 -44.82 -22.97
CA LEU A 200 -68.24 -44.35 -23.14
C LEU A 200 -67.90 -43.09 -22.33
N GLY A 201 -68.88 -42.25 -21.97
CA GLY A 201 -68.64 -40.94 -21.36
C GLY A 201 -67.94 -41.01 -19.99
N TYR A 202 -68.31 -41.97 -19.14
CA TYR A 202 -67.66 -42.15 -17.84
C TYR A 202 -66.19 -42.60 -17.98
N GLN A 203 -65.88 -43.46 -18.95
CA GLN A 203 -64.51 -43.89 -19.24
C GLN A 203 -63.65 -42.71 -19.74
N LEU A 204 -64.26 -41.82 -20.55
CA LEU A 204 -63.62 -40.60 -21.03
C LEU A 204 -63.33 -39.61 -19.88
N MET A 205 -64.30 -39.40 -18.98
CA MET A 205 -64.12 -38.57 -17.78
C MET A 205 -63.02 -39.10 -16.86
N GLU A 206 -62.96 -40.41 -16.64
CA GLU A 206 -61.92 -41.04 -15.82
C GLU A 206 -60.52 -40.88 -16.47
N ARG A 207 -60.42 -41.02 -17.80
CA ARG A 207 -59.19 -40.77 -18.56
C ARG A 207 -58.74 -39.32 -18.50
N LEU A 208 -59.67 -38.36 -18.61
CA LEU A 208 -59.39 -36.92 -18.40
C LEU A 208 -58.91 -36.65 -16.96
N GLN A 209 -59.57 -37.21 -15.94
CA GLN A 209 -59.13 -37.09 -14.55
C GLN A 209 -57.71 -37.64 -14.34
N ARG A 210 -57.36 -38.76 -14.98
CA ARG A 210 -55.97 -39.29 -14.92
C ARG A 210 -54.94 -38.33 -15.50
N ILE A 211 -55.26 -37.65 -16.61
CA ILE A 211 -54.39 -36.64 -17.23
C ILE A 211 -54.23 -35.41 -16.33
N VAL A 212 -55.32 -34.94 -15.70
CA VAL A 212 -55.30 -33.76 -14.81
C VAL A 212 -54.61 -34.05 -13.46
N LYS A 213 -54.77 -35.28 -12.92
CA LYS A 213 -54.13 -35.71 -11.67
C LYS A 213 -52.63 -36.03 -11.83
N GLN A 214 -52.11 -36.08 -13.06
CA GLN A 214 -50.69 -36.31 -13.32
C GLN A 214 -49.86 -35.06 -12.94
N PRO A 215 -48.71 -35.20 -12.26
CA PRO A 215 -47.93 -34.05 -11.79
C PRO A 215 -47.18 -33.34 -12.93
N HIS A 216 -47.79 -32.28 -13.48
CA HIS A 216 -47.19 -31.44 -14.51
C HIS A 216 -46.31 -30.34 -13.91
N ARG A 217 -44.97 -30.41 -14.10
CA ARG A 217 -44.05 -29.32 -13.71
C ARG A 217 -44.12 -28.17 -14.71
N LEU A 218 -45.11 -27.29 -14.52
CA LEU A 218 -45.32 -26.11 -15.35
C LEU A 218 -44.39 -24.94 -14.99
N LYS A 219 -43.97 -24.81 -13.72
CA LYS A 219 -43.05 -23.76 -13.25
C LYS A 219 -41.58 -24.08 -13.61
N PRO A 220 -40.73 -23.07 -13.89
CA PRO A 220 -39.29 -23.28 -14.10
C PRO A 220 -38.63 -23.99 -12.92
N SER A 221 -37.75 -24.96 -13.19
CA SER A 221 -37.02 -25.67 -12.12
C SER A 221 -35.74 -24.98 -11.64
N GLN A 222 -35.31 -23.89 -12.30
CA GLN A 222 -34.07 -23.17 -11.99
C GLN A 222 -34.24 -21.66 -12.16
N THR A 223 -33.37 -20.87 -11.49
CA THR A 223 -33.27 -19.42 -11.65
C THR A 223 -32.44 -19.04 -12.88
N SER A 224 -32.89 -18.02 -13.62
CA SER A 224 -32.20 -17.47 -14.79
C SER A 224 -30.98 -16.60 -14.47
N LYS A 225 -30.82 -16.15 -13.21
CA LYS A 225 -29.67 -15.32 -12.80
C LYS A 225 -28.37 -16.15 -12.81
N ILE A 226 -27.29 -15.59 -13.35
CA ILE A 226 -25.92 -16.13 -13.26
C ILE A 226 -25.18 -15.34 -12.19
N ASN A 227 -24.47 -16.02 -11.28
CA ASN A 227 -23.61 -15.37 -10.27
C ASN A 227 -22.25 -16.07 -10.21
N SER A 228 -21.18 -15.30 -10.09
CA SER A 228 -19.79 -15.77 -10.05
C SER A 228 -18.93 -15.10 -8.97
N GLU A 229 -19.52 -14.24 -8.12
CA GLU A 229 -18.83 -13.58 -6.99
C GLU A 229 -17.49 -12.91 -7.35
N TYR A 230 -17.37 -12.46 -8.60
CA TYR A 230 -16.11 -12.08 -9.24
C TYR A 230 -15.26 -11.08 -8.45
N ARG A 231 -15.88 -10.20 -7.65
CA ARG A 231 -15.16 -9.23 -6.80
C ARG A 231 -14.37 -9.91 -5.68
N ALA A 232 -14.98 -10.83 -4.95
CA ALA A 232 -14.33 -11.59 -3.87
C ALA A 232 -13.20 -12.48 -4.44
N GLU A 233 -13.45 -13.11 -5.58
CA GLU A 233 -12.49 -14.01 -6.23
C GLU A 233 -11.27 -13.29 -6.82
N PHE A 234 -11.41 -12.03 -7.25
CA PHE A 234 -10.26 -11.17 -7.58
C PHE A 234 -9.51 -10.69 -6.34
N ALA A 235 -10.19 -10.38 -5.23
CA ALA A 235 -9.53 -10.01 -3.97
C ALA A 235 -8.67 -11.18 -3.43
N HIS A 236 -9.26 -12.38 -3.29
CA HIS A 236 -8.55 -13.56 -2.82
C HIS A 236 -7.40 -14.02 -3.74
N CYS A 237 -7.44 -13.75 -5.05
CA CYS A 237 -6.31 -14.11 -5.92
C CYS A 237 -5.11 -13.15 -5.80
N LEU A 238 -5.31 -11.95 -5.26
CA LEU A 238 -4.24 -10.98 -4.99
C LEU A 238 -3.69 -11.06 -3.56
N GLU A 239 -4.49 -11.55 -2.61
CA GLU A 239 -4.10 -11.70 -1.20
C GLU A 239 -2.71 -12.36 -1.00
N PRO A 240 -2.35 -13.49 -1.65
CA PRO A 240 -1.02 -14.09 -1.48
C PRO A 240 0.15 -13.28 -2.04
N LEU A 241 -0.10 -12.33 -2.94
CA LEU A 241 0.93 -11.44 -3.52
C LEU A 241 1.08 -10.14 -2.74
N LEU A 242 0.00 -9.69 -2.08
CA LEU A 242 -0.04 -8.42 -1.35
C LEU A 242 0.15 -8.57 0.17
N LEU A 243 0.02 -9.79 0.71
CA LEU A 243 0.36 -10.07 2.10
C LEU A 243 1.87 -9.88 2.32
N LEU A 244 2.19 -8.76 2.95
CA LEU A 244 3.51 -8.49 3.52
C LEU A 244 3.87 -9.63 4.48
N THR A 245 4.70 -10.57 4.01
CA THR A 245 5.45 -11.45 4.90
C THR A 245 6.21 -10.54 5.87
N PRO A 246 6.04 -10.67 7.20
CA PRO A 246 6.76 -9.84 8.14
C PRO A 246 8.26 -10.00 7.92
N ARG A 247 8.90 -9.01 7.27
CA ARG A 247 10.36 -8.99 7.08
C ARG A 247 10.96 -9.13 8.47
N ARG A 248 11.69 -10.22 8.71
CA ARG A 248 12.33 -10.47 10.02
C ARG A 248 13.21 -9.28 10.36
N SER A 249 12.78 -8.51 11.35
CA SER A 249 13.59 -7.44 11.91
C SER A 249 14.90 -8.04 12.42
N VAL A 250 16.01 -7.36 12.14
CA VAL A 250 17.32 -7.70 12.66
C VAL A 250 17.33 -7.45 14.17
N VAL A 251 16.99 -8.49 14.94
CA VAL A 251 17.12 -8.47 16.39
C VAL A 251 18.56 -8.79 16.75
N GLY A 252 19.30 -7.77 17.19
CA GLY A 252 20.61 -7.96 17.81
C GLY A 252 20.48 -8.74 19.13
N THR A 253 21.38 -9.68 19.36
CA THR A 253 21.36 -10.53 20.56
C THR A 253 21.96 -9.77 21.76
N PRO A 254 21.27 -9.70 22.91
CA PRO A 254 21.86 -9.21 24.15
C PRO A 254 22.82 -10.26 24.74
N GLY A 255 23.93 -9.83 25.33
CA GLY A 255 24.96 -10.74 25.83
C GLY A 255 24.72 -11.25 27.26
N THR A 256 25.28 -12.43 27.57
CA THR A 256 25.64 -12.77 28.96
C THR A 256 26.82 -13.76 29.02
N MET A 257 27.92 -13.32 29.67
CA MET A 257 28.87 -14.07 30.51
C MET A 257 29.51 -15.40 30.03
N GLY A 258 30.84 -15.41 29.94
CA GLY A 258 31.67 -16.62 29.94
C GLY A 258 33.13 -16.38 29.48
N PRO A 259 34.11 -16.22 30.39
CA PRO A 259 35.50 -15.90 30.02
C PRO A 259 36.38 -17.14 29.81
N GLY A 260 37.25 -17.11 28.80
CA GLY A 260 38.25 -18.15 28.56
C GLY A 260 39.40 -17.64 27.69
N MET A 261 40.62 -17.62 28.25
CA MET A 261 41.83 -17.12 27.58
C MET A 261 42.50 -18.21 26.72
N SER A 262 42.96 -17.88 25.51
CA SER A 262 44.38 -17.99 25.10
C SER A 262 44.58 -17.93 23.57
N ASN A 263 45.68 -17.29 23.17
CA ASN A 263 46.13 -17.10 21.79
C ASN A 263 46.60 -18.42 21.13
N SER A 264 46.53 -18.54 19.80
CA SER A 264 47.72 -18.47 18.89
C SER A 264 47.53 -19.12 17.50
N ASN A 265 47.72 -18.31 16.45
CA ASN A 265 48.43 -18.59 15.19
C ASN A 265 48.06 -19.69 14.15
N MET A 266 48.07 -19.21 12.89
CA MET A 266 48.58 -19.82 11.64
C MET A 266 47.70 -20.72 10.73
N MET A 267 47.18 -20.07 9.68
CA MET A 267 47.52 -20.26 8.25
C MET A 267 47.38 -21.64 7.54
N SER A 268 46.49 -21.61 6.53
CA SER A 268 46.66 -22.14 5.15
C SER A 268 46.35 -23.63 4.83
N GLY A 269 45.67 -23.84 3.70
CA GLY A 269 45.47 -25.15 3.04
C GLY A 269 44.02 -25.58 2.84
N GLY A 270 43.45 -25.33 1.63
CA GLY A 270 42.25 -26.06 1.15
C GLY A 270 42.65 -27.20 0.19
N PRO A 271 41.79 -27.65 -0.73
CA PRO A 271 40.32 -27.73 -0.72
C PRO A 271 39.85 -29.21 -0.64
N SER A 272 38.56 -29.51 -0.75
CA SER A 272 38.09 -30.91 -0.91
C SER A 272 36.84 -31.07 -1.75
N SER A 273 36.95 -31.97 -2.73
CA SER A 273 35.96 -32.29 -3.77
C SER A 273 34.80 -33.15 -3.27
N LYS A 274 33.68 -33.13 -4.00
CA LYS A 274 32.85 -34.30 -4.36
C LYS A 274 31.80 -33.94 -5.41
N THR A 275 31.93 -34.55 -6.59
CA THR A 275 30.97 -34.49 -7.70
C THR A 275 30.78 -35.92 -8.21
N LEU A 276 29.67 -36.18 -8.94
CA LEU A 276 29.34 -37.42 -9.67
C LEU A 276 28.77 -38.55 -8.78
N LEU A 277 27.70 -39.28 -9.15
CA LEU A 277 26.84 -39.27 -10.36
C LEU A 277 25.41 -39.79 -10.06
N VAL A 278 24.48 -39.47 -10.96
CA VAL A 278 23.08 -39.93 -11.16
C VAL A 278 23.07 -40.66 -12.55
N PRO A 279 22.05 -41.39 -13.08
CA PRO A 279 20.71 -41.84 -12.61
C PRO A 279 20.44 -43.37 -12.75
N SER A 280 19.22 -43.86 -12.38
CA SER A 280 18.20 -44.38 -13.35
C SER A 280 17.07 -45.22 -12.72
N CYS A 281 15.83 -44.96 -13.16
CA CYS A 281 14.63 -45.83 -13.13
C CYS A 281 14.53 -46.56 -14.51
N PRO A 282 13.72 -47.62 -14.77
CA PRO A 282 12.29 -47.72 -14.36
C PRO A 282 11.62 -49.12 -14.20
N SER A 283 10.30 -49.10 -13.87
CA SER A 283 9.29 -50.19 -14.02
C SER A 283 9.35 -51.33 -12.97
N SER A 284 8.28 -52.07 -12.61
CA SER A 284 6.83 -52.02 -12.93
C SER A 284 5.99 -52.81 -11.88
N ARG A 285 4.66 -52.60 -11.90
CA ARG A 285 3.58 -53.57 -11.57
C ARG A 285 2.98 -53.72 -10.14
N GLU A 286 1.75 -53.21 -10.02
CA GLU A 286 0.55 -53.71 -9.28
C GLU A 286 0.62 -54.24 -7.83
N LYS A 287 -0.09 -53.55 -6.91
CA LYS A 287 -1.24 -54.11 -6.14
C LYS A 287 -2.02 -53.02 -5.37
N MET A 288 -3.35 -53.19 -5.26
CA MET A 288 -4.25 -52.31 -4.50
C MET A 288 -4.16 -52.52 -2.98
N SER A 289 -4.25 -51.44 -2.19
CA SER A 289 -4.72 -51.44 -0.79
C SER A 289 -5.06 -50.03 -0.30
N VAL A 290 -6.36 -49.72 -0.37
CA VAL A 290 -7.22 -49.09 0.64
C VAL A 290 -6.58 -48.35 1.83
N ALA A 291 -6.94 -47.06 1.94
CA ALA A 291 -7.15 -46.21 3.11
C ALA A 291 -6.28 -46.38 4.38
N GLY A 292 -5.49 -45.34 4.66
CA GLY A 292 -4.93 -45.03 5.98
C GLY A 292 -4.77 -43.52 6.15
N SER A 293 -5.83 -42.84 6.60
CA SER A 293 -5.81 -41.37 6.78
C SER A 293 -4.97 -41.00 8.01
N PRO A 294 -3.96 -40.11 7.89
CA PRO A 294 -3.22 -39.64 9.05
C PRO A 294 -4.09 -38.67 9.87
N VAL A 295 -4.35 -39.01 11.13
CA VAL A 295 -5.09 -38.18 12.08
C VAL A 295 -4.38 -36.83 12.23
N ARG A 296 -4.89 -35.80 11.55
CA ARG A 296 -4.49 -34.41 11.76
C ARG A 296 -4.95 -34.01 13.16
N LYS A 297 -4.00 -33.72 14.06
CA LYS A 297 -4.30 -33.07 15.35
C LYS A 297 -5.05 -31.77 15.05
N ALA A 298 -6.24 -31.61 15.65
CA ALA A 298 -7.01 -30.39 15.51
C ALA A 298 -6.21 -29.21 16.10
N THR A 299 -5.90 -28.22 15.25
CA THR A 299 -5.13 -27.03 15.64
C THR A 299 -5.89 -26.24 16.72
N MET A 300 -5.19 -25.82 17.78
CA MET A 300 -5.71 -25.04 18.92
C MET A 300 -6.26 -23.63 18.55
N HIS A 301 -6.41 -23.31 17.27
CA HIS A 301 -6.77 -21.98 16.76
C HIS A 301 -8.24 -21.61 17.02
N ARG A 302 -9.09 -22.58 17.41
CA ARG A 302 -10.54 -22.39 17.55
C ARG A 302 -10.98 -21.75 18.88
N TYR A 303 -10.07 -21.62 19.85
CA TYR A 303 -10.41 -21.23 21.23
C TYR A 303 -10.12 -19.75 21.57
N ILE A 304 -9.47 -19.02 20.65
CA ILE A 304 -8.99 -17.64 20.89
C ILE A 304 -9.99 -16.62 20.33
N THR A 305 -10.56 -16.86 19.15
CA THR A 305 -11.44 -15.90 18.47
C THR A 305 -12.75 -15.63 19.22
N THR A 306 -13.42 -16.67 19.74
CA THR A 306 -14.69 -16.51 20.47
C THR A 306 -14.53 -15.65 21.73
N LYS A 307 -13.44 -15.85 22.48
CA LYS A 307 -13.23 -15.17 23.77
C LYS A 307 -13.01 -13.67 23.64
N VAL A 308 -12.49 -13.19 22.50
CA VAL A 308 -12.34 -11.75 22.24
C VAL A 308 -13.71 -11.10 22.03
N LEU A 309 -14.57 -11.71 21.21
CA LEU A 309 -15.94 -11.23 20.96
C LEU A 309 -16.81 -11.26 22.24
N LEU A 310 -16.60 -12.23 23.12
CA LEU A 310 -17.32 -12.36 24.39
C LEU A 310 -16.79 -11.43 25.50
N ALA A 311 -15.62 -10.80 25.33
CA ALA A 311 -15.04 -9.91 26.33
C ALA A 311 -15.58 -8.48 26.28
N GLU A 312 -16.16 -8.03 25.16
CA GLU A 312 -16.63 -6.64 24.99
C GLU A 312 -17.94 -6.31 25.73
N GLY A 313 -18.57 -7.27 26.42
CA GLY A 313 -19.72 -7.02 27.29
C GLY A 313 -21.04 -6.59 26.60
N ARG A 314 -21.03 -6.36 25.29
CA ARG A 314 -22.25 -6.15 24.49
C ARG A 314 -22.89 -7.48 24.13
N ASP A 315 -24.11 -7.70 24.61
CA ASP A 315 -24.88 -8.89 24.28
C ASP A 315 -25.48 -8.78 22.87
N THR A 316 -24.74 -9.25 21.87
CA THR A 316 -25.20 -9.30 20.48
C THR A 316 -25.76 -10.69 20.16
N PRO A 317 -26.71 -10.81 19.20
CA PRO A 317 -27.21 -12.12 18.76
C PRO A 317 -26.10 -13.08 18.31
N PHE A 318 -25.04 -12.55 17.71
CA PHE A 318 -23.85 -13.32 17.32
C PHE A 318 -23.04 -13.81 18.52
N ALA A 319 -22.81 -12.94 19.52
CA ALA A 319 -22.17 -13.33 20.78
C ALA A 319 -22.97 -14.41 21.52
N GLY A 320 -24.31 -14.33 21.51
CA GLY A 320 -25.21 -15.39 22.00
C GLY A 320 -24.97 -16.72 21.31
N HIS A 321 -25.14 -16.76 19.98
CA HIS A 321 -24.90 -17.95 19.15
C HIS A 321 -23.53 -18.59 19.38
N CYS A 322 -22.47 -17.78 19.52
CA CYS A 322 -21.14 -18.27 19.82
C CYS A 322 -21.02 -18.99 21.17
N ARG A 323 -21.71 -18.51 22.22
CA ARG A 323 -21.76 -19.19 23.54
C ARG A 323 -22.50 -20.52 23.44
N ASP A 324 -23.64 -20.51 22.77
CA ASP A 324 -24.50 -21.69 22.63
C ASP A 324 -23.80 -22.79 21.83
N TYR A 325 -23.17 -22.42 20.70
CA TYR A 325 -22.35 -23.34 19.90
C TYR A 325 -21.18 -23.93 20.70
N GLU A 326 -20.47 -23.12 21.51
CA GLU A 326 -19.37 -23.65 22.33
C GLU A 326 -19.85 -24.64 23.40
N ASN A 327 -20.99 -24.37 24.05
CA ASN A 327 -21.57 -25.27 25.05
C ASN A 327 -22.01 -26.59 24.42
N MET A 328 -22.66 -26.51 23.25
CA MET A 328 -23.10 -27.66 22.47
C MET A 328 -21.94 -28.50 21.93
N TYR A 329 -20.89 -27.85 21.43
CA TYR A 329 -19.67 -28.52 20.98
C TYR A 329 -18.97 -29.23 22.15
N ARG A 330 -18.95 -28.63 23.35
CA ARG A 330 -18.43 -29.29 24.57
C ARG A 330 -19.24 -30.52 24.97
N ALA A 331 -20.57 -30.48 24.85
CA ALA A 331 -21.43 -31.64 25.10
C ALA A 331 -21.14 -32.78 24.11
N LEU A 332 -21.21 -32.51 22.80
CA LEU A 332 -20.90 -33.47 21.73
C LEU A 332 -19.49 -34.06 21.87
N GLN A 333 -18.50 -33.24 22.23
CA GLN A 333 -17.12 -33.70 22.47
C GLN A 333 -17.03 -34.69 23.64
N THR A 334 -17.84 -34.49 24.69
CA THR A 334 -17.89 -35.37 25.87
C THR A 334 -18.56 -36.69 25.54
N GLU A 335 -19.66 -36.67 24.78
CA GLU A 335 -20.38 -37.86 24.33
C GLU A 335 -19.54 -38.72 23.37
N ILE A 336 -18.86 -38.09 22.39
CA ILE A 336 -17.90 -38.76 21.51
C ILE A 336 -16.73 -39.38 22.31
N GLN A 337 -16.29 -38.73 23.39
CA GLN A 337 -15.22 -39.29 24.22
C GLN A 337 -15.72 -40.53 24.99
N SER A 338 -16.89 -40.46 25.61
CA SER A 338 -17.52 -41.62 26.26
C SER A 338 -17.72 -42.80 25.31
N LEU A 339 -18.09 -42.54 24.04
CA LEU A 339 -18.23 -43.58 23.02
C LEU A 339 -16.88 -44.22 22.64
N LYS A 340 -15.80 -43.42 22.54
CA LYS A 340 -14.43 -43.94 22.34
C LYS A 340 -13.97 -44.80 23.50
N ASP A 341 -14.30 -44.42 24.72
CA ASP A 341 -13.92 -45.16 25.92
C ASP A 341 -14.65 -46.51 25.97
N GLN A 342 -15.96 -46.52 25.69
CA GLN A 342 -16.76 -47.76 25.52
C GLN A 342 -16.21 -48.68 24.41
N VAL A 343 -15.78 -48.14 23.26
CA VAL A 343 -15.15 -48.92 22.17
C VAL A 343 -13.79 -49.49 22.60
N GLN A 344 -12.99 -48.71 23.35
CA GLN A 344 -11.70 -49.19 23.87
C GLN A 344 -11.85 -50.27 24.94
N GLU A 345 -12.88 -50.19 25.78
CA GLU A 345 -13.23 -51.20 26.78
C GLU A 345 -13.66 -52.50 26.09
N LEU A 346 -14.61 -52.43 25.15
CA LEU A 346 -15.02 -53.58 24.33
C LEU A 346 -13.82 -54.25 23.60
N HIS A 347 -12.90 -53.45 23.07
CA HIS A 347 -11.69 -53.97 22.43
C HIS A 347 -10.73 -54.64 23.44
N ARG A 348 -10.63 -54.14 24.68
CA ARG A 348 -9.85 -54.77 25.75
C ARG A 348 -10.47 -56.11 26.16
N ASP A 349 -11.78 -56.18 26.29
CA ASP A 349 -12.49 -57.42 26.64
C ASP A 349 -12.35 -58.48 25.56
N LEU A 350 -12.46 -58.07 24.28
CA LEU A 350 -12.17 -58.93 23.13
C LEU A 350 -10.73 -59.49 23.16
N THR A 351 -9.75 -58.62 23.40
CA THR A 351 -8.33 -58.98 23.27
C THR A 351 -7.75 -59.69 24.50
N LYS A 352 -8.30 -59.46 25.69
CA LYS A 352 -7.74 -59.96 26.97
C LYS A 352 -8.64 -60.92 27.73
N HIS A 353 -9.96 -60.75 27.66
CA HIS A 353 -10.89 -61.50 28.51
C HIS A 353 -11.64 -62.60 27.74
N HIS A 354 -11.72 -62.53 26.40
CA HIS A 354 -12.18 -63.58 25.46
C HIS A 354 -13.59 -64.18 25.70
N SER A 355 -14.26 -63.82 26.80
CA SER A 355 -15.43 -64.54 27.35
C SER A 355 -16.51 -63.64 27.97
N LEU A 356 -16.33 -62.31 27.90
CA LEU A 356 -17.28 -61.32 28.46
C LEU A 356 -18.08 -60.55 27.39
N ILE A 357 -17.81 -60.77 26.10
CA ILE A 357 -18.44 -60.00 25.02
C ILE A 357 -19.88 -60.45 24.83
N ARG A 358 -20.80 -59.57 25.18
CA ARG A 358 -22.21 -59.67 24.80
C ARG A 358 -22.43 -58.95 23.48
N THR A 359 -23.02 -59.62 22.50
CA THR A 359 -23.34 -59.06 21.18
C THR A 359 -24.20 -57.79 21.27
N GLU A 360 -25.05 -57.74 22.30
CA GLU A 360 -25.90 -56.61 22.68
C GLU A 360 -25.09 -55.31 22.89
N ILE A 361 -23.94 -55.36 23.57
CA ILE A 361 -23.11 -54.18 23.87
C ILE A 361 -22.54 -53.57 22.59
N MET A 362 -22.12 -54.40 21.64
CA MET A 362 -21.66 -53.93 20.33
C MET A 362 -22.80 -53.28 19.54
N SER A 363 -24.02 -53.85 19.59
CA SER A 363 -25.21 -53.25 18.98
C SER A 363 -25.56 -51.90 19.61
N GLU A 364 -25.50 -51.78 20.94
CA GLU A 364 -25.74 -50.53 21.66
C GLU A 364 -24.71 -49.44 21.31
N ILE A 365 -23.43 -49.78 21.22
CA ILE A 365 -22.36 -48.83 20.82
C ILE A 365 -22.57 -48.35 19.38
N LEU A 366 -22.93 -49.26 18.46
CA LEU A 366 -23.26 -48.89 17.07
C LEU A 366 -24.51 -47.99 16.99
N GLN A 367 -25.55 -48.29 17.79
CA GLN A 367 -26.75 -47.47 17.86
C GLN A 367 -26.46 -46.07 18.42
N LYS A 368 -25.66 -45.97 19.49
CA LYS A 368 -25.21 -44.67 20.04
C LYS A 368 -24.38 -43.89 19.02
N SER A 369 -23.49 -44.55 18.27
CA SER A 369 -22.73 -43.91 17.19
C SER A 369 -23.64 -43.30 16.12
N LEU A 370 -24.65 -44.04 15.67
CA LEU A 370 -25.60 -43.56 14.68
C LEU A 370 -26.46 -42.40 15.22
N GLN A 371 -26.83 -42.44 16.50
CA GLN A 371 -27.53 -41.34 17.17
C GLN A 371 -26.65 -40.07 17.25
N MET A 372 -25.35 -40.21 17.55
CA MET A 372 -24.40 -39.10 17.53
C MET A 372 -24.30 -38.46 16.13
N ASP A 373 -24.26 -39.26 15.06
CA ASP A 373 -24.22 -38.73 13.69
C ASP A 373 -25.47 -37.92 13.35
N VAL A 374 -26.66 -38.36 13.78
CA VAL A 374 -27.93 -37.62 13.61
C VAL A 374 -27.91 -36.30 14.39
N GLN A 375 -27.42 -36.30 15.63
CA GLN A 375 -27.31 -35.10 16.47
C GLN A 375 -26.28 -34.10 15.94
N ILE A 376 -25.13 -34.57 15.45
CA ILE A 376 -24.13 -33.72 14.79
C ILE A 376 -24.70 -33.12 13.51
N ALA A 377 -25.49 -33.88 12.74
CA ALA A 377 -26.16 -33.38 11.54
C ALA A 377 -27.23 -32.33 11.86
N SER A 378 -28.05 -32.51 12.91
CA SER A 378 -29.04 -31.51 13.32
C SER A 378 -28.39 -30.20 13.77
N GLU A 379 -27.31 -30.27 14.55
CA GLU A 379 -26.60 -29.06 14.98
C GLU A 379 -25.81 -28.39 13.85
N TYR A 380 -25.30 -29.16 12.90
CA TYR A 380 -24.74 -28.59 11.66
C TYR A 380 -25.81 -27.80 10.89
N SER A 381 -27.00 -28.37 10.68
CA SER A 381 -28.11 -27.67 10.04
C SER A 381 -28.60 -26.44 10.83
N SER A 382 -28.63 -26.52 12.15
CA SER A 382 -28.96 -25.39 13.05
C SER A 382 -28.01 -24.21 12.86
N VAL A 383 -26.70 -24.47 12.84
CA VAL A 383 -25.65 -23.46 12.59
C VAL A 383 -25.71 -22.94 11.15
N GLU A 384 -25.98 -23.79 10.16
CA GLU A 384 -26.11 -23.39 8.76
C GLU A 384 -27.29 -22.43 8.54
N MET A 385 -28.44 -22.69 9.17
CA MET A 385 -29.61 -21.79 9.15
C MET A 385 -29.31 -20.43 9.78
N LYS A 386 -28.48 -20.38 10.82
CA LYS A 386 -28.04 -19.11 11.43
C LYS A 386 -27.12 -18.28 10.55
N ARG A 387 -26.48 -18.86 9.53
CA ARG A 387 -25.63 -18.09 8.60
C ARG A 387 -26.43 -16.99 7.89
N SER A 388 -27.58 -17.32 7.30
CA SER A 388 -28.38 -16.35 6.54
C SER A 388 -28.96 -15.23 7.42
N GLU A 389 -29.33 -15.54 8.67
CA GLU A 389 -29.81 -14.52 9.63
C GLU A 389 -28.70 -13.50 9.97
N PHE A 390 -27.46 -13.97 10.14
CA PHE A 390 -26.32 -13.09 10.41
C PHE A 390 -25.87 -12.32 9.17
N GLU A 391 -25.88 -12.93 7.98
CA GLU A 391 -25.58 -12.25 6.71
C GLU A 391 -26.54 -11.06 6.46
N GLU A 392 -27.85 -11.26 6.67
CA GLU A 392 -28.86 -10.19 6.59
C GLU A 392 -28.58 -9.08 7.61
N THR A 393 -28.36 -9.44 8.88
CA THR A 393 -28.05 -8.47 9.96
C THR A 393 -26.77 -7.68 9.67
N TRP A 394 -25.73 -8.32 9.13
CA TRP A 394 -24.46 -7.66 8.81
C TRP A 394 -24.62 -6.70 7.64
N GLU A 395 -25.31 -7.09 6.57
CA GLU A 395 -25.58 -6.22 5.41
C GLU A 395 -26.39 -4.98 5.83
N GLU A 396 -27.41 -5.14 6.68
CA GLU A 396 -28.15 -4.00 7.26
C GLU A 396 -27.25 -3.04 8.04
N THR A 397 -26.36 -3.57 8.90
CA THR A 397 -25.43 -2.72 9.65
C THR A 397 -24.40 -2.05 8.76
N TYR A 398 -23.92 -2.74 7.72
CA TYR A 398 -22.99 -2.18 6.74
C TYR A 398 -23.62 -1.04 5.96
N GLN A 399 -24.84 -1.24 5.42
CA GLN A 399 -25.56 -0.19 4.70
C GLN A 399 -25.90 1.02 5.59
N ARG A 400 -26.25 0.79 6.86
CA ARG A 400 -26.45 1.89 7.83
C ARG A 400 -25.20 2.73 7.99
N VAL A 401 -24.05 2.10 8.25
CA VAL A 401 -22.76 2.81 8.44
C VAL A 401 -22.32 3.50 7.14
N ALA A 402 -22.56 2.90 5.98
CA ALA A 402 -22.29 3.55 4.69
C ALA A 402 -23.13 4.84 4.50
N ASN A 403 -24.42 4.80 4.83
CA ASN A 403 -25.28 5.99 4.80
C ASN A 403 -24.83 7.06 5.81
N GLU A 404 -24.42 6.65 7.02
CA GLU A 404 -23.87 7.58 8.04
C GLU A 404 -22.56 8.25 7.55
N GLN A 405 -21.70 7.51 6.85
CA GLN A 405 -20.48 8.04 6.23
C GLN A 405 -20.79 9.03 5.09
N GLU A 406 -21.74 8.70 4.20
CA GLU A 406 -22.17 9.60 3.11
C GLU A 406 -22.72 10.93 3.66
N ILE A 407 -23.55 10.88 4.71
CA ILE A 407 -24.07 12.07 5.41
C ILE A 407 -22.92 12.89 6.01
N TYR A 408 -21.94 12.25 6.64
CA TYR A 408 -20.78 12.93 7.22
C TYR A 408 -19.89 13.58 6.15
N GLU A 409 -19.64 12.92 5.02
CA GLU A 409 -18.89 13.48 3.90
C GLU A 409 -19.60 14.66 3.24
N ALA A 410 -20.94 14.63 3.14
CA ALA A 410 -21.74 15.76 2.68
C ALA A 410 -21.64 16.95 3.65
N GLN A 411 -21.77 16.72 4.96
CA GLN A 411 -21.60 17.76 5.99
C GLN A 411 -20.21 18.42 5.94
N LEU A 412 -19.14 17.66 5.68
CA LEU A 412 -17.80 18.22 5.48
C LEU A 412 -17.72 19.10 4.22
N HIS A 413 -18.37 18.69 3.11
CA HIS A 413 -18.44 19.50 1.89
C HIS A 413 -19.18 20.83 2.11
N ASP A 414 -20.33 20.81 2.79
CA ASP A 414 -21.09 22.03 3.12
C ASP A 414 -20.25 23.02 3.94
N LEU A 415 -19.52 22.54 4.94
CA LEU A 415 -18.63 23.37 5.75
C LEU A 415 -17.44 23.93 4.95
N LEU A 416 -16.89 23.16 4.00
CA LEU A 416 -15.84 23.63 3.09
C LEU A 416 -16.36 24.70 2.12
N GLN A 417 -17.58 24.53 1.59
CA GLN A 417 -18.23 25.53 0.73
C GLN A 417 -18.45 26.84 1.49
N LEU A 418 -19.05 26.80 2.68
CA LEU A 418 -19.28 27.99 3.52
C LEU A 418 -17.96 28.72 3.86
N ARG A 419 -16.87 27.97 4.08
CA ARG A 419 -15.53 28.54 4.26
C ARG A 419 -15.01 29.25 3.01
N GLN A 420 -15.25 28.70 1.82
CA GLN A 420 -14.86 29.32 0.56
C GLN A 420 -15.67 30.60 0.28
N GLU A 421 -16.99 30.58 0.52
CA GLU A 421 -17.86 31.75 0.41
C GLU A 421 -17.45 32.86 1.38
N ASN A 422 -17.14 32.54 2.64
CA ASN A 422 -16.63 33.49 3.62
C ASN A 422 -15.27 34.09 3.20
N SER A 423 -14.37 33.29 2.62
CA SER A 423 -13.10 33.79 2.05
C SER A 423 -13.33 34.80 0.91
N TYR A 424 -14.32 34.55 0.05
CA TYR A 424 -14.73 35.46 -1.02
C TYR A 424 -15.33 36.76 -0.46
N LEU A 425 -16.27 36.68 0.48
CA LEU A 425 -16.85 37.83 1.18
C LEU A 425 -15.80 38.67 1.93
N THR A 426 -14.84 38.00 2.58
CA THR A 426 -13.70 38.64 3.24
C THR A 426 -12.82 39.39 2.24
N THR A 427 -12.61 38.82 1.04
CA THR A 427 -11.83 39.44 -0.03
C THR A 427 -12.53 40.70 -0.58
N ILE A 428 -13.83 40.62 -0.87
CA ILE A 428 -14.65 41.77 -1.26
C ILE A 428 -14.63 42.85 -0.17
N THR A 429 -14.83 42.46 1.09
CA THR A 429 -14.84 43.40 2.23
C THR A 429 -13.51 44.13 2.36
N LYS A 430 -12.37 43.44 2.20
CA LYS A 430 -11.04 44.06 2.18
C LYS A 430 -10.86 45.05 1.02
N GLN A 431 -11.41 44.76 -0.16
CA GLN A 431 -11.38 45.65 -1.33
C GLN A 431 -12.29 46.88 -1.16
N ILE A 432 -13.45 46.73 -0.53
CA ILE A 432 -14.43 47.80 -0.31
C ILE A 432 -14.06 48.71 0.88
N ALA A 433 -13.42 48.16 1.92
CA ALA A 433 -13.02 48.89 3.12
C ALA A 433 -12.28 50.25 2.91
N PRO A 434 -11.31 50.41 1.98
CA PRO A 434 -10.70 51.72 1.72
C PRO A 434 -11.69 52.76 1.18
N TYR A 435 -12.66 52.35 0.34
CA TYR A 435 -13.70 53.25 -0.18
C TYR A 435 -14.69 53.64 0.91
N VAL A 436 -15.09 52.71 1.78
CA VAL A 436 -15.94 53.03 2.94
C VAL A 436 -15.22 54.01 3.89
N ARG A 437 -13.91 53.83 4.12
CA ARG A 437 -13.11 54.77 4.92
C ARG A 437 -12.95 56.14 4.26
N SER A 438 -12.84 56.25 2.93
CA SER A 438 -12.77 57.55 2.26
C SER A 438 -14.12 58.26 2.30
N ILE A 439 -15.23 57.54 2.07
CA ILE A 439 -16.60 58.06 2.21
C ILE A 439 -16.86 58.53 3.65
N ALA A 440 -16.47 57.75 4.67
CA ALA A 440 -16.63 58.14 6.07
C ALA A 440 -15.87 59.45 6.40
N ARG A 441 -14.63 59.60 5.93
CA ARG A 441 -13.85 60.86 6.08
C ARG A 441 -14.45 62.03 5.32
N VAL A 442 -15.12 61.80 4.19
CA VAL A 442 -15.86 62.84 3.46
C VAL A 442 -17.11 63.23 4.25
N LYS A 443 -17.86 62.26 4.80
CA LYS A 443 -19.02 62.53 5.65
C LYS A 443 -18.66 63.34 6.90
N GLU A 444 -17.60 62.96 7.60
CA GLU A 444 -17.09 63.67 8.79
C GLU A 444 -16.74 65.14 8.50
N ARG A 445 -16.26 65.45 7.29
CA ARG A 445 -15.99 66.84 6.83
C ARG A 445 -17.25 67.61 6.44
N LEU A 446 -18.34 66.93 6.08
CA LEU A 446 -19.59 67.55 5.65
C LEU A 446 -20.57 67.74 6.82
N GLU A 447 -20.50 66.91 7.86
CA GLU A 447 -21.36 66.97 9.04
C GLU A 447 -20.59 67.12 10.38
N PRO A 448 -19.85 68.24 10.59
CA PRO A 448 -19.13 68.47 11.85
C PRO A 448 -20.03 68.54 13.10
N ARG A 449 -21.35 68.71 12.94
CA ARG A 449 -22.33 68.74 14.04
C ARG A 449 -22.68 67.37 14.63
N PHE A 450 -22.33 66.26 13.98
CA PHE A 450 -22.61 64.93 14.54
C PHE A 450 -21.56 64.47 15.58
N GLN A 451 -20.38 65.08 15.62
CA GLN A 451 -19.34 64.73 16.61
C GLN A 451 -19.78 65.09 18.05
N GLU A 452 -20.42 66.25 18.24
CA GLU A 452 -20.97 66.70 19.53
C GLU A 452 -22.06 65.76 20.09
N TRP A 453 -22.73 64.99 19.24
CA TRP A 453 -23.72 64.01 19.66
C TRP A 453 -23.08 62.68 20.05
N LYS A 454 -21.96 62.30 19.42
CA LYS A 454 -21.25 61.06 19.74
C LYS A 454 -20.45 61.18 21.04
N GLU A 455 -19.76 62.31 21.25
CA GLU A 455 -19.04 62.58 22.50
C GLU A 455 -19.98 62.70 23.72
N LYS A 456 -21.27 63.00 23.51
CA LYS A 456 -22.31 62.91 24.55
C LYS A 456 -22.91 61.51 24.75
N ALA A 457 -22.73 60.59 23.80
CA ALA A 457 -23.22 59.22 23.89
C ALA A 457 -22.23 58.28 24.59
N ASP A 458 -20.93 58.59 24.50
CA ASP A 458 -19.85 57.79 25.12
C ASP A 458 -19.67 58.09 26.64
N GLN A 459 -20.74 58.48 27.35
CA GLN A 459 -20.79 58.53 28.82
C GLN A 459 -21.33 57.19 29.37
N PRO A 460 -20.50 56.33 30.01
CA PRO A 460 -20.79 54.91 30.17
C PRO A 460 -21.61 54.57 31.44
N GLU A 461 -22.77 55.20 31.63
CA GLU A 461 -23.59 55.02 32.85
C GLU A 461 -25.05 54.56 32.62
N SER A 462 -25.52 54.39 31.38
CA SER A 462 -26.96 54.18 31.10
C SER A 462 -27.36 52.88 30.37
N LEU A 463 -26.45 51.92 30.12
CA LEU A 463 -26.78 50.68 29.38
C LEU A 463 -26.58 49.36 30.14
N LEU A 464 -26.11 49.40 31.39
CA LEU A 464 -26.02 48.21 32.26
C LEU A 464 -27.28 47.95 33.12
N LYS A 465 -28.44 48.49 32.72
CA LYS A 465 -29.71 48.39 33.47
C LYS A 465 -30.87 47.73 32.71
N ILE A 466 -30.60 47.12 31.55
CA ILE A 466 -31.66 46.56 30.68
C ILE A 466 -31.48 45.05 30.43
N HIS A 467 -30.35 44.44 30.85
CA HIS A 467 -30.10 43.01 30.57
C HIS A 467 -30.45 42.04 31.73
N ASP A 468 -30.64 42.52 32.96
CA ASP A 468 -30.90 41.65 34.13
C ASP A 468 -32.39 41.36 34.40
N ASP A 469 -33.31 42.01 33.66
CA ASP A 469 -34.75 42.09 34.03
C ASP A 469 -35.69 41.23 33.16
N TYR A 470 -35.20 40.08 32.66
CA TYR A 470 -36.00 39.07 31.94
C TYR A 470 -35.87 37.64 32.47
N THR A 471 -35.28 37.47 33.66
CA THR A 471 -35.34 36.21 34.41
C THR A 471 -36.30 36.38 35.58
N LEU A 472 -37.57 35.95 35.40
CA LEU A 472 -38.56 35.45 36.37
C LEU A 472 -40.00 35.71 35.87
N LEU A 473 -40.93 34.83 36.26
CA LEU A 473 -42.31 34.67 35.75
C LEU A 473 -42.38 33.93 34.39
N ALA A 474 -43.06 32.78 34.24
CA ALA A 474 -43.95 32.09 35.19
C ALA A 474 -43.87 30.56 35.07
N ASP A 475 -44.09 29.90 36.21
CA ASP A 475 -44.11 28.45 36.38
C ASP A 475 -45.53 28.04 36.79
N ILE A 476 -46.28 27.33 35.92
CA ILE A 476 -47.52 26.60 36.26
C ILE A 476 -47.65 25.34 35.38
N GLN A 477 -47.46 24.17 35.97
CA GLN A 477 -48.04 22.88 35.54
C GLN A 477 -49.27 22.56 36.41
N PRO A 478 -50.31 21.84 35.90
CA PRO A 478 -50.34 20.36 35.83
C PRO A 478 -51.12 19.80 34.59
N SER A 479 -51.26 18.50 34.26
CA SER A 479 -50.73 17.20 34.74
C SER A 479 -51.04 16.07 33.73
N SER A 480 -50.22 15.00 33.70
CA SER A 480 -50.49 13.61 33.21
C SER A 480 -50.98 13.39 31.75
N SER A 481 -50.44 12.46 30.94
CA SER A 481 -50.03 11.07 31.26
C SER A 481 -49.12 10.39 30.21
N SER A 482 -48.43 9.32 30.65
CA SER A 482 -47.94 8.13 29.89
C SER A 482 -46.87 8.25 28.76
N SER A 483 -45.63 7.91 29.13
CA SER A 483 -44.67 6.98 28.45
C SER A 483 -44.40 7.11 26.93
N SER A 484 -43.15 7.31 26.47
CA SER A 484 -42.07 6.29 26.55
C SER A 484 -40.63 6.83 26.41
N SER A 485 -39.69 6.09 26.98
CA SER A 485 -38.23 6.28 27.06
C SER A 485 -37.43 6.40 25.74
N SER A 486 -36.33 7.18 25.75
CA SER A 486 -34.95 6.63 25.54
C SER A 486 -33.79 7.62 25.77
N SER A 487 -32.75 7.13 26.45
CA SER A 487 -31.30 7.44 26.35
C SER A 487 -30.76 8.88 26.43
N SER A 488 -30.04 9.14 27.51
CA SER A 488 -29.10 10.24 27.74
C SER A 488 -27.63 9.87 27.43
N SER A 489 -26.88 10.77 26.79
CA SER A 489 -25.41 10.89 26.87
C SER A 489 -25.07 12.33 26.46
N SER A 490 -24.56 13.23 27.29
CA SER A 490 -23.32 13.17 28.10
C SER A 490 -22.08 12.88 27.25
N SER A 491 -21.53 13.94 26.63
CA SER A 491 -20.09 14.05 26.43
C SER A 491 -19.67 15.50 26.66
N LYS A 492 -18.64 15.69 27.48
CA LYS A 492 -17.97 16.96 27.75
C LYS A 492 -16.60 16.96 27.08
N ASP A 493 -16.10 18.16 26.84
CA ASP A 493 -14.69 18.53 26.66
C ASP A 493 -13.95 17.88 25.47
N TRP A 494 -13.50 18.72 24.54
CA TRP A 494 -12.06 18.95 24.35
C TRP A 494 -11.83 20.36 23.78
N GLU A 495 -11.11 21.18 24.52
CA GLU A 495 -10.63 22.49 24.05
C GLU A 495 -9.47 22.31 23.06
N LEU A 496 -9.39 23.17 22.04
CA LEU A 496 -8.13 23.44 21.35
C LEU A 496 -8.04 24.94 21.01
N LYS A 497 -7.22 25.64 21.79
CA LYS A 497 -6.88 27.05 21.62
C LYS A 497 -6.27 27.31 20.24
N THR A 498 -6.78 28.32 19.53
CA THR A 498 -6.04 28.99 18.45
C THR A 498 -5.68 30.41 18.92
N GLU A 499 -4.51 30.57 19.54
CA GLU A 499 -3.96 31.90 19.87
C GLU A 499 -3.25 32.49 18.64
N ASN A 500 -3.57 33.75 18.31
CA ASN A 500 -2.94 34.53 17.24
C ASN A 500 -2.29 35.79 17.83
N GLN A 501 -0.96 35.92 17.76
CA GLN A 501 -0.32 37.24 17.89
C GLN A 501 1.05 37.37 17.18
N ILE A 502 0.96 37.95 15.98
CA ILE A 502 1.87 38.83 15.21
C ILE A 502 3.22 39.23 15.86
N LEU A 503 4.30 39.18 15.05
CA LEU A 503 5.35 40.22 14.89
C LEU A 503 6.20 39.95 13.61
N GLY A 504 6.64 40.99 12.88
CA GLY A 504 7.56 40.92 11.70
C GLY A 504 8.95 41.52 12.02
N PRO A 505 9.81 42.01 11.06
CA PRO A 505 9.59 42.25 9.61
C PRO A 505 10.83 41.99 8.66
N ALA A 506 10.80 42.58 7.44
CA ALA A 506 11.89 42.87 6.44
C ALA A 506 12.29 41.77 5.41
N ALA A 507 12.04 41.97 4.10
CA ALA A 507 12.93 42.51 3.03
C ALA A 507 13.86 41.44 2.39
N GLN A 508 14.15 41.34 1.08
CA GLN A 508 14.01 42.23 -0.10
C GLN A 508 14.00 41.37 -1.41
N ASP A 509 13.43 41.88 -2.51
CA ASP A 509 13.53 41.32 -3.89
C ASP A 509 14.67 42.07 -4.65
N PRO A 510 15.33 41.54 -5.72
CA PRO A 510 14.76 41.70 -7.07
C PRO A 510 15.12 40.65 -8.16
N GLN A 511 14.31 40.63 -9.24
CA GLN A 511 14.63 40.06 -10.57
C GLN A 511 15.90 40.64 -11.23
N PRO A 512 16.37 40.02 -12.33
CA PRO A 512 16.30 40.76 -13.60
C PRO A 512 15.80 39.95 -14.84
N LYS A 513 15.37 40.70 -15.87
CA LYS A 513 15.10 40.26 -17.24
C LYS A 513 16.27 40.68 -18.16
N SER A 514 16.57 39.92 -19.23
CA SER A 514 16.74 40.41 -20.62
C SER A 514 17.38 39.33 -21.54
N ALA A 515 17.29 39.52 -22.86
CA ALA A 515 17.69 38.55 -23.89
C ALA A 515 18.89 39.03 -24.73
N GLU A 516 19.52 38.13 -25.53
CA GLU A 516 19.87 38.29 -26.97
C GLU A 516 20.50 36.96 -27.52
N VAL A 517 19.99 36.30 -28.59
CA VAL A 517 20.17 36.47 -30.06
C VAL A 517 21.42 35.76 -30.68
N PHE A 518 21.18 34.76 -31.55
CA PHE A 518 21.76 34.49 -32.92
C PHE A 518 21.51 33.01 -33.33
N LYS A 519 20.48 32.70 -34.14
CA LYS A 519 20.51 32.43 -35.60
C LYS A 519 21.45 31.30 -36.09
N ASN A 520 20.85 30.27 -36.72
CA ASN A 520 21.09 30.02 -38.15
C ASN A 520 19.83 29.45 -38.87
N LYS A 521 19.78 29.52 -40.21
CA LYS A 521 18.59 29.33 -41.06
C LYS A 521 18.90 28.53 -42.34
N GLN A 522 18.01 27.60 -42.70
CA GLN A 522 17.68 27.06 -44.05
C GLN A 522 16.38 26.24 -43.81
N LYS A 523 15.16 26.46 -44.36
CA LYS A 523 14.63 26.96 -45.66
C LYS A 523 15.02 26.02 -46.81
N ILE A 524 14.09 25.31 -47.47
CA ILE A 524 13.11 25.74 -48.52
C ILE A 524 11.94 24.69 -48.58
N ARG A 525 10.64 25.03 -48.39
CA ARG A 525 9.53 25.28 -49.38
C ARG A 525 9.15 24.06 -50.28
N ALA A 526 8.02 23.35 -50.10
CA ALA A 526 6.63 23.53 -50.65
C ALA A 526 6.53 23.53 -52.20
N GLU A 527 5.54 22.93 -52.92
CA GLU A 527 4.26 22.22 -52.63
C GLU A 527 3.86 21.28 -53.83
N PRO A 528 2.67 20.59 -53.92
CA PRO A 528 2.30 19.54 -54.93
C PRO A 528 1.77 20.14 -56.29
N PRO A 529 1.11 19.45 -57.29
CA PRO A 529 0.42 18.13 -57.31
C PRO A 529 0.42 17.27 -58.63
N ALA A 530 -0.45 16.23 -58.64
CA ALA A 530 -1.19 15.61 -59.76
C ALA A 530 -0.81 14.19 -60.31
N GLU A 531 -1.85 13.34 -60.36
CA GLU A 531 -2.07 12.11 -61.17
C GLU A 531 -2.23 12.43 -62.69
N PRO A 532 -2.41 11.50 -63.68
CA PRO A 532 -2.96 10.12 -63.64
C PRO A 532 -2.16 9.10 -64.52
N ALA A 533 -2.63 7.94 -65.05
CA ALA A 533 -3.94 7.28 -65.18
C ALA A 533 -3.81 5.74 -65.39
N GLY A 534 -4.92 4.98 -65.37
CA GLY A 534 -4.96 3.59 -65.87
C GLY A 534 -6.19 2.75 -65.48
N ALA A 535 -7.27 2.79 -66.27
CA ALA A 535 -8.49 1.96 -66.19
C ALA A 535 -9.13 1.87 -67.63
N PRO A 536 -10.33 1.32 -67.92
CA PRO A 536 -11.25 0.41 -67.19
C PRO A 536 -11.74 -0.83 -68.06
N PRO A 537 -13.04 -1.13 -68.36
CA PRO A 537 -13.88 -2.15 -67.67
C PRO A 537 -14.74 -3.12 -68.54
N SER A 538 -15.50 -4.03 -67.90
CA SER A 538 -16.86 -4.53 -68.29
C SER A 538 -17.54 -5.17 -67.06
N LEU A 539 -18.79 -4.86 -66.64
CA LEU A 539 -20.12 -5.18 -67.20
C LEU A 539 -20.37 -6.71 -67.27
N THR A 540 -21.45 -7.33 -66.74
CA THR A 540 -22.87 -6.91 -66.56
C THR A 540 -23.64 -7.55 -65.38
N LYS A 541 -24.82 -6.98 -65.11
CA LYS A 541 -26.03 -7.44 -64.38
C LYS A 541 -26.35 -8.96 -64.36
N GLU A 542 -26.98 -9.42 -63.28
CA GLU A 542 -28.38 -9.91 -63.11
C GLU A 542 -28.61 -10.23 -61.60
N GLY A 543 -29.78 -10.22 -60.95
CA GLY A 543 -31.19 -10.23 -61.38
C GLY A 543 -31.86 -11.49 -60.80
N ASP A 544 -32.45 -11.50 -59.59
CA ASP A 544 -33.81 -11.02 -59.18
C ASP A 544 -34.68 -12.25 -58.76
N GLN A 545 -35.90 -12.01 -58.22
CA GLN A 545 -36.93 -12.95 -57.71
C GLN A 545 -36.71 -13.47 -56.27
N ALA A 546 -37.48 -13.06 -55.25
CA ALA A 546 -38.94 -13.12 -55.03
C ALA A 546 -39.42 -14.57 -54.74
N ALA A 547 -39.84 -14.94 -53.52
CA ALA A 547 -40.98 -14.49 -52.70
C ALA A 547 -42.35 -15.07 -53.13
N GLN A 548 -42.79 -16.13 -52.44
CA GLN A 548 -44.18 -16.49 -52.11
C GLN A 548 -44.11 -17.60 -51.03
N LEU A 549 -44.68 -17.43 -49.83
CA LEU A 549 -46.11 -17.59 -49.50
C LEU A 549 -46.66 -18.97 -49.88
N LEU A 550 -47.01 -19.78 -48.87
CA LEU A 550 -48.41 -20.08 -48.51
C LEU A 550 -48.49 -21.10 -47.35
N LEU A 551 -49.37 -20.80 -46.39
CA LEU A 551 -50.22 -21.71 -45.60
C LEU A 551 -49.68 -23.09 -45.19
N HIS A 552 -49.54 -23.33 -43.88
CA HIS A 552 -50.67 -23.91 -43.13
C HIS A 552 -50.65 -23.62 -41.63
#